data_AF-A0A846PCM0-F1
#
_entry.id   AF-A0A846PCM0-F1
#
_cell.length_a   1.000
_cell.length_b   1.000
_cell.length_c   1.000
_cell.angle_alpha   90.00
_cell.angle_beta   90.00
_cell.angle_gamma   90.00
#
_symmetry.space_group_name_H-M   'P 1'
#
loop_
_entity.id
_entity.type
_entity.pdbx_description
1 polymer ?
#
loop_
_entity_poly.entity_id
_entity_poly.type
_entity_poly.pdbx_seq_one_letter_code
_entity_poly.pdbx_strand_id
1 'polypeptide(L)'
;MKRTIRRYKLGYVLGGTLCLIGFASTLFMVWKAWPQISSNPDPLSYLWAFLWEEQLSLVTGVELKLAYFAILAAIMLIAGAIVLMYSRQWFFLPERTMTLRCPFCKKQWLASYDRGQVLCPHCHHLVHPKMVDA
;
A
#
# COMPACT_ATOMS: atom_id res chain seq x y z
N MET A 1 -12.14 -12.22 -14.71
CA MET A 1 -11.69 -12.02 -13.32
C MET A 1 -11.52 -10.52 -13.08
N LYS A 2 -12.58 -9.83 -12.64
CA LYS A 2 -12.51 -8.40 -12.35
C LYS A 2 -11.78 -8.15 -11.02
N ARG A 3 -10.64 -7.49 -11.08
CA ARG A 3 -9.90 -7.01 -9.91
C ARG A 3 -10.52 -5.68 -9.48
N THR A 4 -11.08 -5.61 -8.28
CA THR A 4 -11.49 -4.32 -7.70
C THR A 4 -10.49 -3.90 -6.65
N ILE A 5 -9.88 -2.73 -6.86
CA ILE A 5 -8.91 -2.16 -5.92
C ILE A 5 -9.71 -1.35 -4.88
N ARG A 6 -9.85 -1.86 -3.65
CA ARG A 6 -10.39 -1.07 -2.54
C ARG A 6 -9.24 -0.31 -1.89
N ARG A 7 -9.18 1.00 -2.10
CA ARG A 7 -8.14 1.86 -1.53
C ARG A 7 -8.53 2.25 -0.11
N TYR A 8 -7.72 1.87 0.87
CA TYR A 8 -7.89 2.38 2.23
C TYR A 8 -7.31 3.80 2.34
N LYS A 9 -8.18 4.82 2.32
CA LYS A 9 -7.78 6.23 2.25
C LYS A 9 -6.77 6.61 3.35
N LEU A 10 -6.98 6.13 4.58
CA LEU A 10 -6.14 6.48 5.73
C LEU A 10 -4.72 5.90 5.60
N GLY A 11 -4.60 4.64 5.17
CA GLY A 11 -3.29 4.00 4.93
C GLY A 11 -2.52 4.66 3.79
N TYR A 12 -3.22 5.17 2.77
CA TYR A 12 -2.58 5.92 1.70
C TYR A 12 -2.04 7.27 2.17
N VAL A 13 -2.81 8.00 2.98
CA VAL A 13 -2.37 9.28 3.57
C VAL A 13 -1.17 9.05 4.49
N LEU A 14 -1.25 8.09 5.42
CA LEU A 14 -0.17 7.77 6.36
C LEU A 14 1.10 7.30 5.65
N GLY A 15 0.99 6.34 4.73
CA GLY A 15 2.14 5.86 3.98
C GLY A 15 2.75 6.93 3.08
N GLY A 16 1.91 7.76 2.47
CA GLY A 16 2.34 8.89 1.64
C GLY A 16 3.11 9.94 2.44
N THR A 17 2.61 10.34 3.61
CA THR A 17 3.30 11.33 4.46
C THR A 17 4.62 10.79 5.00
N LEU A 18 4.66 9.53 5.44
CA LEU A 18 5.89 8.84 5.87
C LEU A 18 6.95 8.84 4.77
N CYS A 19 6.57 8.46 3.55
CA CYS A 19 7.48 8.47 2.40
C CYS A 19 7.95 9.89 2.04
N LEU A 20 7.05 10.88 2.05
CA LEU A 20 7.41 12.27 1.73
C LEU A 20 8.40 12.85 2.73
N ILE A 21 8.20 12.61 4.03
CA ILE A 21 9.13 13.05 5.08
C ILE A 21 10.49 12.38 4.91
N GLY A 22 10.50 11.05 4.69
CA GLY A 22 11.73 10.31 4.43
C GLY A 22 12.50 10.83 3.21
N PHE A 23 11.79 11.09 2.10
CA PHE A 23 12.38 11.64 0.87
C PHE A 23 12.90 13.07 1.05
N ALA A 24 12.15 13.93 1.74
CA ALA A 24 12.60 15.29 2.02
C ALA A 24 13.89 15.28 2.86
N SER A 25 13.95 14.41 3.87
CA SER A 25 15.14 14.26 4.72
C SER A 25 16.35 13.75 3.93
N THR A 26 16.19 12.78 3.04
CA THR A 26 17.31 12.26 2.22
C THR A 26 17.77 13.29 1.20
N LEU A 27 16.85 13.99 0.53
CA LEU A 27 17.19 15.08 -0.38
C LEU A 27 17.94 16.21 0.32
N PHE A 28 17.54 16.57 1.55
CA PHE A 28 18.23 17.57 2.34
C PHE A 28 19.68 17.15 2.64
N MET A 29 19.91 15.89 3.04
CA MET A 29 21.26 15.37 3.29
C MET A 29 22.11 15.38 2.01
N VAL A 30 21.55 14.91 0.89
CA VAL A 30 22.24 14.90 -0.40
C VAL A 30 22.54 16.32 -0.85
N TRP A 31 21.62 17.27 -0.68
CA TRP A 31 21.83 18.68 -1.00
C TRP A 31 23.00 19.27 -0.22
N LYS A 32 23.08 18.96 1.07
CA LYS A 32 24.16 19.42 1.96
C LYS A 32 25.53 18.87 1.54
N ALA A 33 25.58 17.60 1.14
CA ALA A 33 26.81 16.94 0.70
C ALA A 33 27.14 17.21 -0.78
N TRP A 34 26.17 17.67 -1.58
CA TRP A 34 26.26 17.88 -3.03
C TRP A 34 27.51 18.66 -3.49
N PRO A 35 27.87 19.82 -2.90
CA PRO A 35 29.03 20.57 -3.38
C PRO A 35 30.33 19.75 -3.29
N GLN A 36 30.51 18.98 -2.22
CA GLN A 36 31.70 18.17 -1.99
C GLN A 36 31.68 16.85 -2.77
N ILE A 37 30.49 16.27 -2.97
CA ILE A 37 30.28 15.09 -3.83
C ILE A 37 30.63 15.43 -5.29
N SER A 38 30.23 16.61 -5.77
CA SER A 38 30.42 17.02 -7.17
C SER A 38 31.89 17.22 -7.55
N SER A 39 32.74 17.49 -6.56
CA SER A 39 34.19 17.69 -6.74
C SER A 39 35.02 16.43 -6.56
N ASN A 40 34.45 15.32 -6.08
CA ASN A 40 35.18 14.11 -5.76
C ASN A 40 35.03 13.02 -6.84
N PRO A 41 36.09 12.24 -7.12
CA PRO A 41 36.04 11.15 -8.09
C PRO A 41 35.13 10.00 -7.65
N ASP A 42 35.01 9.76 -6.35
CA ASP A 42 34.18 8.70 -5.77
C ASP A 42 33.04 9.26 -4.89
N PRO A 43 31.86 9.53 -5.47
CA PRO A 43 30.78 10.23 -4.77
C PRO A 43 30.14 9.39 -3.66
N LEU A 44 30.05 8.08 -3.83
CA LEU A 44 29.39 7.17 -2.88
C LEU A 44 30.22 6.95 -1.61
N SER A 45 31.53 6.75 -1.75
CA SER A 45 32.44 6.55 -0.61
C SER A 45 32.52 7.84 0.23
N TYR A 46 32.56 9.00 -0.45
CA TYR A 46 32.53 10.29 0.22
C TYR A 46 31.24 10.51 1.01
N LEU A 47 30.08 10.22 0.41
CA LEU A 47 28.78 10.35 1.06
C LEU A 47 28.70 9.43 2.29
N TRP A 48 29.24 8.22 2.19
CA TRP A 48 29.33 7.29 3.33
C TRP A 48 30.22 7.82 4.45
N ALA A 49 31.40 8.36 4.13
CA ALA A 49 32.29 8.96 5.12
C ALA A 49 31.63 10.19 5.79
N PHE A 50 31.04 11.07 4.98
CA PHE A 50 30.33 12.27 5.43
C PHE A 50 29.19 11.96 6.41
N LEU A 51 28.45 10.87 6.19
CA LEU A 51 27.40 10.41 7.12
C LEU A 51 27.95 10.05 8.51
N TRP A 52 29.16 9.51 8.59
CA TRP A 52 29.76 9.05 9.85
C TRP A 52 30.55 10.13 10.59
N GLU A 53 31.05 11.12 9.85
CA GLU A 53 31.93 12.18 10.34
C GLU A 53 31.15 13.43 10.73
N GLU A 54 30.12 13.79 9.97
CA GLU A 54 29.32 14.98 10.24
C GLU A 54 28.39 14.77 11.43
N GLN A 55 28.43 15.70 12.38
CA GLN A 55 27.56 15.73 13.55
C GLN A 55 26.58 16.90 13.42
N LEU A 56 25.30 16.62 13.60
CA LEU A 56 24.28 17.66 13.71
C LEU A 56 24.03 17.93 15.19
N SER A 57 24.31 19.17 15.60
CA SER A 57 23.85 19.69 16.87
C SER A 57 22.36 20.00 16.76
N LEU A 58 21.53 19.23 17.46
CA LEU A 58 20.13 19.58 17.64
C LEU A 58 20.01 20.78 18.59
N VAL A 59 18.94 21.56 18.41
CA VAL A 59 18.59 22.73 19.26
C VAL A 59 18.56 22.40 20.76
N THR A 60 18.46 21.11 21.13
CA THR A 60 18.46 20.61 22.50
C THR A 60 19.86 20.28 23.06
N GLY A 61 20.96 20.62 22.37
CA GLY A 61 22.33 20.35 22.83
C GLY A 61 22.76 18.89 22.69
N VAL A 62 21.98 18.08 21.98
CA VAL A 62 22.31 16.68 21.68
C VAL A 62 23.03 16.65 20.34
N GLU A 63 24.28 16.19 20.36
CA GLU A 63 25.07 15.93 19.15
C GLU A 63 24.73 14.53 18.63
N LEU A 64 24.04 14.48 17.50
CA LEU A 64 23.71 13.23 16.83
C LEU A 64 24.47 13.15 15.51
N LYS A 65 25.17 12.04 15.30
CA LYS A 65 25.79 11.74 14.01
C LYS A 65 24.73 11.74 12.91
N LEU A 66 25.06 12.32 11.76
CA LEU A 66 24.20 12.36 10.59
C LEU A 66 23.75 10.96 10.14
N ALA A 67 24.57 9.93 10.38
CA ALA A 67 24.26 8.52 10.18
C ALA A 67 22.94 8.10 10.85
N TYR A 68 22.62 8.58 12.05
CA TYR A 68 21.37 8.22 12.73
C TYR A 68 20.15 8.79 12.03
N PHE A 69 20.25 10.01 11.48
CA PHE A 69 19.19 10.60 10.66
C PHE A 69 19.00 9.83 9.36
N ALA A 70 20.08 9.38 8.72
CA ALA A 70 19.99 8.54 7.52
C ALA A 70 19.32 7.19 7.80
N ILE A 71 19.64 6.55 8.93
CA ILE A 71 18.98 5.30 9.36
C ILE A 71 17.50 5.54 9.62
N LEU A 72 17.13 6.60 10.35
CA LEU A 72 15.73 6.96 10.59
C LEU A 72 14.97 7.23 9.29
N ALA A 73 15.57 7.99 8.37
CA ALA A 73 14.98 8.26 7.07
C ALA A 73 14.74 6.97 6.27
N ALA A 74 15.71 6.03 6.28
CA ALA A 74 15.56 4.73 5.63
C ALA A 74 14.42 3.90 6.25
N ILE A 75 14.33 3.84 7.59
CA ILE A 75 13.24 3.15 8.29
C ILE A 75 11.88 3.75 7.90
N MET A 76 11.77 5.08 7.88
CA MET A 76 10.54 5.78 7.50
C MET A 76 10.13 5.50 6.05
N LEU A 77 11.09 5.44 5.12
CA LEU A 77 10.85 5.09 3.72
C LEU A 77 10.37 3.65 3.57
N ILE A 78 11.03 2.70 4.24
CA ILE A 78 10.66 1.28 4.20
C ILE A 78 9.27 1.08 4.80
N ALA A 79 9.02 1.65 5.99
CA ALA A 79 7.73 1.58 6.65
C ALA A 79 6.63 2.22 5.80
N GLY A 80 6.86 3.42 5.25
CA GLY A 80 5.93 4.09 4.34
C GLY A 80 5.62 3.24 3.10
N ALA A 81 6.63 2.65 2.47
CA ALA A 81 6.46 1.77 1.32
C ALA A 81 5.64 0.52 1.66
N ILE A 82 5.91 -0.10 2.81
CA ILE A 82 5.15 -1.25 3.31
C ILE A 82 3.68 -0.85 3.53
N VAL A 83 3.43 0.26 4.22
CA VAL A 83 2.07 0.78 4.48
C VAL A 83 1.34 1.08 3.17
N LEU A 84 2.01 1.68 2.18
CA LEU A 84 1.45 1.92 0.85
C LEU A 84 1.13 0.61 0.12
N MET A 85 1.99 -0.40 0.24
CA MET A 85 1.77 -1.72 -0.34
C MET A 85 0.54 -2.40 0.26
N TYR A 86 0.40 -2.41 1.60
CA TYR A 86 -0.75 -2.99 2.29
C TYR A 86 -2.04 -2.16 2.14
N SER A 87 -1.94 -0.85 1.91
CA SER A 87 -3.11 0.00 1.62
C SER A 87 -3.82 -0.39 0.31
N ARG A 88 -3.12 -1.10 -0.59
CA ARG A 88 -3.69 -1.71 -1.79
C ARG A 88 -4.22 -3.09 -1.45
N GLN A 89 -5.42 -3.13 -0.88
CA GLN A 89 -6.12 -4.41 -0.71
C GLN A 89 -6.62 -4.90 -2.07
N TRP A 90 -5.94 -5.90 -2.61
CA TRP A 90 -6.34 -6.62 -3.81
C TRP A 90 -7.44 -7.62 -3.43
N PHE A 91 -8.69 -7.18 -3.46
CA PHE A 91 -9.80 -8.12 -3.35
C PHE A 91 -9.98 -8.81 -4.70
N PHE A 92 -9.66 -10.10 -4.73
CA PHE A 92 -10.09 -11.00 -5.79
C PHE A 92 -11.57 -11.30 -5.56
N LEU A 93 -12.48 -10.51 -6.14
CA LEU A 93 -13.87 -10.93 -6.18
C LEU A 93 -13.98 -12.09 -7.20
N PRO A 94 -14.48 -13.27 -6.79
CA PRO A 94 -14.89 -14.28 -7.74
C PRO A 94 -16.15 -13.75 -8.44
N GLU A 95 -15.96 -13.15 -9.61
CA GLU A 95 -17.01 -12.77 -10.55
C GLU A 95 -17.59 -14.03 -11.21
N ARG A 96 -18.05 -15.01 -10.41
CA ARG A 96 -18.81 -16.16 -10.87
C ARG A 96 -20.27 -15.74 -10.80
N THR A 97 -20.75 -15.02 -11.83
CA THR A 97 -22.18 -14.94 -12.09
C THR A 97 -22.62 -16.32 -12.55
N MET A 98 -23.46 -16.97 -11.76
CA MET A 98 -24.00 -18.29 -12.08
C MET A 98 -25.50 -18.16 -12.37
N THR A 99 -25.96 -18.96 -13.31
CA THR A 99 -27.39 -19.13 -13.58
C THR A 99 -28.01 -19.99 -12.49
N LEU A 100 -28.84 -19.36 -11.68
CA LEU A 100 -29.57 -19.99 -10.59
C LEU A 100 -30.95 -20.41 -11.08
N ARG A 101 -31.37 -21.63 -10.74
CA ARG A 101 -32.73 -22.12 -11.00
C ARG A 101 -33.51 -22.27 -9.69
N CYS A 102 -34.72 -21.72 -9.66
CA CYS A 102 -35.61 -21.85 -8.50
C CYS A 102 -36.19 -23.28 -8.45
N PRO A 103 -36.18 -23.96 -7.30
CA PRO A 103 -36.82 -25.27 -7.17
C PRO A 103 -38.36 -25.20 -7.30
N PHE A 104 -38.98 -24.06 -6.95
CA PHE A 104 -40.43 -23.88 -6.97
C PHE A 104 -40.94 -23.46 -8.34
N CYS A 105 -40.49 -22.31 -8.85
CA CYS A 105 -41.02 -21.74 -10.10
C CYS A 105 -40.26 -22.19 -11.35
N LYS A 106 -39.16 -22.95 -11.21
CA LYS A 106 -38.27 -23.43 -12.29
C LYS A 106 -37.69 -22.34 -13.21
N LYS A 107 -37.97 -21.07 -12.96
CA LYS A 107 -37.38 -19.93 -13.67
C LYS A 107 -35.91 -19.78 -13.30
N GLN A 108 -35.15 -19.29 -14.28
CA GLN A 108 -33.71 -19.08 -14.17
C GLN A 108 -33.41 -17.60 -14.10
N TRP A 109 -32.44 -17.20 -13.30
CA TRP A 109 -31.94 -15.83 -13.26
C TRP A 109 -30.44 -15.81 -13.00
N LEU A 110 -29.80 -14.71 -13.37
CA LEU A 110 -28.38 -14.46 -13.13
C LEU A 110 -28.20 -13.79 -11.77
N ALA A 111 -27.33 -14.34 -10.93
CA ALA A 111 -26.93 -13.70 -9.69
C ALA A 111 -25.44 -13.94 -9.40
N SER A 112 -24.83 -13.04 -8.62
CA SER A 112 -23.51 -13.26 -8.05
C SER A 112 -23.59 -14.40 -7.03
N TYR A 113 -22.73 -15.41 -7.17
CA TYR A 113 -22.67 -16.52 -6.23
C TYR A 113 -22.27 -16.02 -4.83
N ASP A 114 -23.28 -15.85 -3.96
CA ASP A 114 -23.09 -15.72 -2.53
C ASP A 114 -23.59 -17.02 -1.89
N ARG A 115 -22.82 -17.57 -0.95
CA ARG A 115 -23.14 -18.87 -0.32
C ARG A 115 -24.27 -18.66 0.68
N GLY A 116 -25.51 -18.53 0.21
CA GLY A 116 -26.65 -18.26 1.06
C GLY A 116 -28.00 -18.51 0.41
N GLN A 117 -29.05 -18.42 1.22
CA GLN A 117 -30.43 -18.36 0.75
C GLN A 117 -30.64 -17.04 0.01
N VAL A 118 -31.15 -17.13 -1.22
CA VAL A 118 -31.46 -15.95 -2.03
C VAL A 118 -32.96 -15.89 -2.26
N LEU A 119 -33.50 -14.67 -2.21
CA LEU A 119 -34.89 -14.39 -2.54
C LEU A 119 -35.08 -14.54 -4.05
N CYS A 120 -35.98 -15.41 -4.48
CA CYS A 120 -36.28 -15.55 -5.91
C CYS A 120 -37.07 -14.33 -6.40
N PRO A 121 -36.65 -13.65 -7.48
CA PRO A 121 -37.33 -12.45 -7.99
C PRO A 121 -38.71 -12.73 -8.60
N HIS A 122 -39.04 -13.99 -8.86
CA HIS A 122 -40.29 -14.37 -9.50
C HIS A 122 -41.36 -14.86 -8.53
N CYS A 123 -40.98 -15.58 -7.48
CA CYS A 123 -41.91 -16.10 -6.49
C CYS A 123 -41.75 -15.48 -5.11
N HIS A 124 -40.75 -14.61 -4.90
CA HIS A 124 -40.48 -13.93 -3.62
C HIS A 124 -40.31 -14.90 -2.43
N HIS A 125 -39.92 -16.15 -2.69
CA HIS A 125 -39.58 -17.12 -1.65
C HIS A 125 -38.06 -17.15 -1.45
N LEU A 126 -37.63 -17.29 -0.20
CA LEU A 126 -36.25 -17.63 0.14
C LEU A 126 -35.98 -19.07 -0.26
N VAL A 127 -35.02 -19.27 -1.17
CA VAL A 127 -34.72 -20.59 -1.72
C VAL A 127 -33.23 -20.87 -1.66
N HIS A 128 -32.89 -22.15 -1.55
CA HIS A 128 -31.57 -22.65 -1.91
C HIS A 128 -31.58 -22.95 -3.41
N PRO A 129 -31.03 -22.07 -4.26
CA PRO A 129 -31.11 -22.22 -5.70
C PRO A 129 -30.29 -23.43 -6.16
N LYS A 130 -30.77 -24.14 -7.17
CA LYS A 130 -29.97 -25.16 -7.84
C LYS A 130 -29.08 -24.48 -8.87
N MET A 131 -27.79 -24.79 -8.82
CA MET A 131 -26.82 -24.34 -9.82
C MET A 131 -27.11 -25.09 -11.12
N VAL A 132 -27.28 -24.35 -12.20
CA VAL A 132 -27.36 -24.92 -13.55
C VAL A 132 -26.12 -24.41 -14.26
N ASP A 133 -25.17 -25.31 -14.50
CA ASP A 133 -24.06 -25.04 -15.40
C ASP A 133 -24.65 -24.78 -16.79
N ALA A 134 -24.27 -23.65 -17.40
CA ALA A 134 -24.66 -23.31 -18.75
C ALA A 134 -24.06 -24.30 -19.76
#